data_AF-G0QX92-F1
#
_entry.id   AF-G0QX92-F1
#
_cell.length_a   1.000
_cell.length_b   1.000
_cell.length_c   1.000
_cell.angle_alpha   90.00
_cell.angle_beta   90.00
_cell.angle_gamma   90.00
#
_symmetry.space_group_name_H-M   'P 1'
#
loop_
_entity.id
_entity.type
_entity.pdbx_description
1 polymer ?
#
loop_
_entity_poly.entity_id
_entity_poly.type
_entity_poly.pdbx_seq_one_letter_code
_entity_poly.pdbx_strand_id
1 'polypeptide(L)'
;MLFYQTGADYLQMHSFPFNDKIKHIWKATSFLEVVFAFFGLFDLKNYMPRINFDLYIVNVYSLNFLILLIIIDILYVSYSFSQNKFGITWPLKILSSVASLFVTVLFLPITEQLISVVECEANDQGIQVLSYFNDVQCWKGWMLVHQIISILFMLIFVIISSIVSLTYFEPKMTSANRTSRQDSKGEVVFIINKVVCQFIFSFVPEGNDWLLVILLFVLSFSLHWVYNMEDPYYDKEVGKFYKIVTTYYLWTNFMLLISQVLFSTSFNGGLIIWVLGLPFISFIMLTSKKSRIDTLIRSQMKFKNGEQVQGHLRYVLSLIQDQKTDKNAYMLLIGYVEKHKEICQEEDCPLKSKKQKKIKQTEDEMEETIKNLIKELDRIYINGLKKFPTCTKLRISYAFFLLERMKKVTIQQKTKTQKIQKRENNHYNNLNQVKVQNLHLTNNLLYIDSKQQQLQIPIKYQKMMMEEMILLKESNSNPIYNNVKNQ
;
A
#
# COMPACT_ATOMS: atom_id res chain seq x y z
N MET A 1 -10.07 7.50 0.58
CA MET A 1 -11.16 6.64 0.06
C MET A 1 -11.21 5.29 0.77
N LEU A 2 -10.09 4.55 0.86
CA LEU A 2 -10.10 3.20 1.43
C LEU A 2 -10.57 3.12 2.90
N PHE A 3 -10.22 4.08 3.76
CA PHE A 3 -10.69 4.10 5.15
C PHE A 3 -12.23 4.15 5.28
N TYR A 4 -12.91 4.88 4.39
CA TYR A 4 -14.36 4.96 4.41
C TYR A 4 -15.00 3.66 3.94
N GLN A 5 -14.42 3.01 2.92
CA GLN A 5 -14.89 1.71 2.44
C GLN A 5 -14.71 0.65 3.53
N THR A 6 -13.52 0.55 4.11
CA THR A 6 -13.28 -0.34 5.24
C THR A 6 -14.20 -0.02 6.42
N GLY A 7 -14.33 1.26 6.79
CA GLY A 7 -15.19 1.67 7.91
C GLY A 7 -16.64 1.25 7.70
N ALA A 8 -17.18 1.49 6.50
CA ALA A 8 -18.53 1.06 6.12
C ALA A 8 -18.69 -0.47 6.16
N ASP A 9 -17.69 -1.19 5.66
CA ASP A 9 -17.69 -2.67 5.66
C ASP A 9 -17.73 -3.24 7.09
N TYR A 10 -16.97 -2.65 8.02
CA TYR A 10 -17.06 -3.02 9.43
C TYR A 10 -18.38 -2.61 10.08
N LEU A 11 -18.94 -1.45 9.70
CA LEU A 11 -20.26 -1.04 10.19
C LEU A 11 -21.35 -2.03 9.75
N GLN A 12 -21.27 -2.54 8.51
CA GLN A 12 -22.17 -3.61 8.05
C GLN A 12 -21.99 -4.88 8.90
N MET A 13 -20.76 -5.28 9.24
CA MET A 13 -20.56 -6.42 10.16
C MET A 13 -21.11 -6.17 11.56
N HIS A 14 -21.19 -4.92 12.01
CA HIS A 14 -21.82 -4.58 13.28
C HIS A 14 -23.36 -4.62 13.21
N SER A 15 -23.99 -4.84 12.05
CA SER A 15 -25.45 -5.02 12.00
C SER A 15 -25.90 -6.36 12.58
N PHE A 16 -25.10 -7.43 12.46
CA PHE A 16 -25.49 -8.77 12.92
C PHE A 16 -25.85 -8.84 14.42
N PRO A 17 -25.08 -8.27 15.37
CA PRO A 17 -25.44 -8.23 16.78
C PRO A 17 -26.72 -7.43 17.09
N PHE A 18 -27.18 -6.62 16.15
CA PHE A 18 -28.40 -5.81 16.25
C PHE A 18 -29.48 -6.28 15.27
N ASN A 19 -29.38 -7.50 14.74
CA ASN A 19 -30.40 -8.08 13.88
C ASN A 19 -31.71 -8.31 14.67
N ASP A 20 -32.84 -8.19 13.98
CA ASP A 20 -34.17 -8.32 14.60
C ASP A 20 -34.37 -9.67 15.30
N LYS A 21 -33.78 -10.77 14.79
CA LYS A 21 -33.88 -12.12 15.38
C LYS A 21 -33.33 -12.21 16.81
N ILE A 22 -32.44 -11.29 17.21
CA ILE A 22 -31.81 -11.27 18.54
C ILE A 22 -32.04 -9.95 19.28
N LYS A 23 -32.91 -9.09 18.75
CA LYS A 23 -33.21 -7.76 19.32
C LYS A 23 -33.78 -7.85 20.73
N HIS A 24 -34.61 -8.86 21.01
CA HIS A 24 -35.22 -9.07 22.33
C HIS A 24 -34.20 -9.35 23.44
N ILE A 25 -33.05 -9.93 23.10
CA ILE A 25 -31.97 -10.24 24.06
C ILE A 25 -31.43 -8.97 24.73
N TRP A 26 -31.39 -7.87 23.98
CA TRP A 26 -30.90 -6.59 24.49
C TRP A 26 -31.84 -5.89 25.48
N LYS A 27 -33.11 -6.31 25.55
CA LYS A 27 -34.18 -5.66 26.34
C LYS A 27 -34.17 -4.13 26.19
N ALA A 28 -34.03 -3.68 24.95
CA ALA A 28 -33.82 -2.30 24.60
C ALA A 28 -34.97 -1.39 25.06
N THR A 29 -34.64 -0.24 25.65
CA THR A 29 -35.58 0.85 25.93
C THR A 29 -35.78 1.70 24.67
N SER A 30 -36.79 2.59 24.67
CA SER A 30 -37.13 3.45 23.52
C SER A 30 -35.95 4.28 22.97
N PHE A 31 -35.05 4.78 23.82
CA PHE A 31 -33.84 5.50 23.40
C PHE A 31 -32.93 4.64 22.50
N LEU A 32 -32.98 3.32 22.67
CA LEU A 32 -32.06 2.38 22.04
C LEU A 32 -32.59 1.88 20.68
N GLU A 33 -33.85 2.14 20.35
CA GLU A 33 -34.40 1.89 19.01
C GLU A 33 -33.66 2.68 17.93
N VAL A 34 -33.08 3.84 18.27
CA VAL A 34 -32.25 4.63 17.35
C VAL A 34 -31.03 3.84 16.87
N VAL A 35 -30.42 3.04 17.76
CA VAL A 35 -29.25 2.21 17.42
C VAL A 35 -29.65 1.10 16.45
N PHE A 36 -30.76 0.41 16.73
CA PHE A 36 -31.31 -0.61 15.84
C PHE A 36 -31.72 -0.02 14.49
N ALA A 37 -32.38 1.14 14.48
CA ALA A 37 -32.76 1.83 13.24
C ALA A 37 -31.52 2.22 12.42
N PHE A 38 -30.44 2.68 13.07
CA PHE A 38 -29.19 3.01 12.40
C PHE A 38 -28.55 1.78 11.74
N PHE A 39 -28.46 0.65 12.45
CA PHE A 39 -27.90 -0.58 11.87
C PHE A 39 -28.84 -1.24 10.85
N GLY A 40 -30.15 -1.07 11.01
CA GLY A 40 -31.17 -1.49 10.05
C GLY A 40 -31.09 -0.76 8.70
N LEU A 41 -30.39 0.37 8.61
CA LEU A 41 -30.12 1.03 7.31
C LEU A 41 -29.30 0.16 6.37
N PHE A 42 -28.52 -0.79 6.91
CA PHE A 42 -27.68 -1.71 6.13
C PHE A 42 -28.39 -3.02 5.78
N ASP A 43 -29.56 -3.28 6.33
CA ASP A 43 -30.35 -4.48 6.08
C ASP A 43 -31.21 -4.27 4.81
N LEU A 44 -31.02 -5.13 3.82
CA LEU A 44 -31.73 -5.03 2.55
C LEU A 44 -33.23 -5.30 2.73
N LYS A 45 -33.61 -6.08 3.75
CA LYS A 45 -35.00 -6.40 4.11
C LYS A 45 -35.87 -5.16 4.25
N ASN A 46 -35.32 -4.09 4.80
CA ASN A 46 -36.06 -2.84 5.03
C ASN A 46 -36.45 -2.10 3.74
N TYR A 47 -35.77 -2.40 2.62
CA TYR A 47 -36.03 -1.77 1.33
C TYR A 47 -36.85 -2.66 0.37
N MET A 48 -36.94 -3.97 0.66
CA MET A 48 -37.65 -4.96 -0.15
C MET A 48 -39.18 -4.83 -0.24
N PRO A 49 -39.96 -4.46 0.80
CA PRO A 49 -41.43 -4.54 0.74
C PRO A 49 -42.09 -3.60 -0.27
N ARG A 50 -41.33 -2.74 -0.94
CA ARG A 50 -41.81 -1.82 -1.98
C ARG A 50 -41.60 -2.33 -3.40
N ILE A 51 -40.99 -3.51 -3.57
CA ILE A 51 -40.54 -4.04 -4.85
C ILE A 51 -41.41 -5.23 -5.28
N ASN A 52 -41.91 -5.22 -6.52
CA ASN A 52 -42.63 -6.35 -7.10
C ASN A 52 -41.70 -7.56 -7.32
N PHE A 53 -42.22 -8.78 -7.20
CA PHE A 53 -41.44 -10.01 -7.38
C PHE A 53 -40.66 -10.05 -8.71
N ASP A 54 -41.27 -9.63 -9.83
CA ASP A 54 -40.60 -9.61 -11.14
C ASP A 54 -39.38 -8.67 -11.15
N LEU A 55 -39.52 -7.48 -10.56
CA LEU A 55 -38.42 -6.51 -10.46
C LEU A 55 -37.31 -7.03 -9.53
N TYR A 56 -37.68 -7.71 -8.45
CA TYR A 56 -36.75 -8.38 -7.55
C TYR A 56 -35.92 -9.45 -8.29
N ILE A 57 -36.57 -10.33 -9.07
CA ILE A 57 -35.88 -11.35 -9.87
C ILE A 57 -34.98 -10.71 -10.94
N VAL A 58 -35.43 -9.66 -11.63
CA VAL A 58 -34.59 -8.90 -12.57
C VAL A 58 -33.34 -8.35 -11.89
N ASN A 59 -33.45 -7.81 -10.68
CA ASN A 59 -32.30 -7.32 -9.91
C ASN A 59 -31.32 -8.46 -9.56
N VAL A 60 -31.82 -9.61 -9.10
CA VAL A 60 -30.99 -10.81 -8.85
C VAL A 60 -30.22 -11.23 -10.10
N TYR A 61 -30.88 -11.27 -11.27
CA TYR A 61 -30.20 -11.64 -12.52
C TYR A 61 -29.22 -10.59 -13.02
N SER A 62 -29.51 -9.30 -12.82
CA SER A 62 -28.57 -8.22 -13.09
C SER A 62 -27.31 -8.36 -12.24
N LEU A 63 -27.46 -8.74 -10.97
CA LEU A 63 -26.34 -9.00 -10.08
C LEU A 63 -25.53 -10.24 -10.50
N ASN A 64 -26.20 -11.34 -10.87
CA ASN A 64 -25.53 -12.53 -11.41
C ASN A 64 -24.75 -12.22 -12.69
N PHE A 65 -25.31 -11.40 -13.58
CA PHE A 65 -24.64 -10.93 -14.78
C PHE A 65 -23.39 -10.10 -14.46
N LEU A 66 -23.46 -9.21 -13.46
CA LEU A 66 -22.31 -8.43 -13.00
C LEU A 66 -21.19 -9.32 -12.44
N ILE A 67 -21.53 -10.36 -11.67
CA ILE A 67 -20.56 -11.37 -11.20
C ILE A 67 -19.91 -12.09 -12.38
N LEU A 68 -20.70 -12.48 -13.40
CA LEU A 68 -20.19 -13.11 -14.62
C LEU A 68 -19.19 -12.20 -15.36
N LEU A 69 -19.48 -10.91 -15.47
CA LEU A 69 -18.55 -9.95 -16.09
C LEU A 69 -17.21 -9.88 -15.37
N ILE A 70 -17.20 -9.93 -14.04
CA ILE A 70 -15.96 -9.96 -13.25
C ILE A 70 -15.18 -11.25 -13.49
N ILE A 71 -15.87 -12.39 -13.60
CA ILE A 71 -15.22 -13.67 -13.95
C ILE A 71 -14.54 -13.55 -15.32
N ILE A 72 -15.24 -13.00 -16.30
CA ILE A 72 -14.71 -12.80 -17.65
C ILE A 72 -13.49 -11.85 -17.61
N ASP A 73 -13.54 -10.78 -16.82
CA ASP A 73 -12.42 -9.85 -16.66
C ASP A 73 -11.19 -10.53 -16.01
N ILE A 74 -11.40 -11.33 -14.96
CA ILE A 74 -10.32 -12.13 -14.33
C ILE A 74 -9.70 -13.09 -15.34
N LEU A 75 -10.50 -13.81 -16.12
CA LEU A 75 -10.03 -14.73 -17.15
C LEU A 75 -9.27 -13.99 -18.26
N TYR A 76 -9.79 -12.85 -18.71
CA TYR A 76 -9.16 -12.00 -19.72
C TYR A 76 -7.79 -11.48 -19.24
N VAL A 77 -7.73 -10.91 -18.03
CA VAL A 77 -6.49 -10.41 -17.44
C VAL A 77 -5.48 -11.56 -17.30
N SER A 78 -5.92 -12.71 -16.78
CA SER A 78 -5.07 -13.91 -16.64
C SER A 78 -4.51 -14.39 -17.99
N TYR A 79 -5.35 -14.44 -19.02
CA TYR A 79 -4.94 -14.80 -20.38
C TYR A 79 -3.96 -13.77 -20.96
N SER A 80 -4.24 -12.47 -20.80
CA SER A 80 -3.36 -11.39 -21.28
C SER A 80 -1.98 -11.44 -20.63
N PHE A 81 -1.90 -11.78 -19.33
CA PHE A 81 -0.63 -12.00 -18.64
C PHE A 81 0.13 -13.20 -19.21
N SER A 82 -0.56 -14.30 -19.52
CA SER A 82 0.07 -15.50 -20.10
C SER A 82 0.71 -15.22 -21.48
N GLN A 83 0.11 -14.32 -22.28
CA GLN A 83 0.61 -13.99 -23.61
C GLN A 83 1.70 -12.90 -23.63
N ASN A 84 2.04 -12.29 -22.48
CA ASN A 84 2.97 -11.15 -22.36
C ASN A 84 2.63 -9.93 -23.26
N LYS A 85 1.41 -9.83 -23.78
CA LYS A 85 0.95 -8.74 -24.66
C LYS A 85 0.15 -7.72 -23.86
N PHE A 86 0.83 -6.78 -23.21
CA PHE A 86 0.20 -5.71 -22.41
C PHE A 86 -0.22 -4.50 -23.24
N GLY A 87 -1.05 -4.71 -24.27
CA GLY A 87 -1.55 -3.59 -25.09
C GLY A 87 -2.50 -2.65 -24.33
N ILE A 88 -3.27 -3.18 -23.37
CA ILE A 88 -4.36 -2.45 -22.72
C ILE A 88 -4.25 -2.63 -21.20
N THR A 89 -4.09 -1.52 -20.45
CA THR A 89 -3.93 -1.53 -18.98
C THR A 89 -5.21 -1.24 -18.21
N TRP A 90 -6.28 -0.82 -18.89
CA TRP A 90 -7.55 -0.42 -18.25
C TRP A 90 -8.27 -1.58 -17.54
N PRO A 91 -8.38 -2.81 -18.10
CA PRO A 91 -9.01 -3.95 -17.42
C PRO A 91 -8.40 -4.22 -16.05
N LEU A 92 -7.07 -4.14 -15.92
CA LEU A 92 -6.39 -4.31 -14.64
C LEU A 92 -6.80 -3.25 -13.60
N LYS A 93 -7.01 -2.00 -14.02
CA LYS A 93 -7.43 -0.91 -13.13
C LYS A 93 -8.89 -1.09 -12.69
N ILE A 94 -9.77 -1.49 -13.61
CA ILE A 94 -11.16 -1.82 -13.25
C ILE A 94 -11.18 -2.98 -12.29
N LEU A 95 -10.51 -4.09 -12.62
CA LEU A 95 -10.48 -5.28 -11.79
C LEU A 95 -10.02 -4.93 -10.38
N SER A 96 -8.94 -4.18 -10.24
CA SER A 96 -8.44 -3.75 -8.92
C SER A 96 -9.46 -2.90 -8.15
N SER A 97 -10.19 -2.00 -8.82
CA SER A 97 -11.16 -1.12 -8.17
C SER A 97 -12.46 -1.84 -7.82
N VAL A 98 -13.02 -2.61 -8.77
CA VAL A 98 -14.28 -3.33 -8.64
C VAL A 98 -14.12 -4.51 -7.70
N ALA A 99 -13.06 -5.30 -7.83
CA ALA A 99 -12.82 -6.43 -6.92
C ALA A 99 -12.62 -5.96 -5.48
N SER A 100 -11.96 -4.81 -5.26
CA SER A 100 -11.85 -4.21 -3.93
C SER A 100 -13.21 -3.80 -3.35
N LEU A 101 -14.15 -3.31 -4.16
CA LEU A 101 -15.52 -2.99 -3.71
C LEU A 101 -16.33 -4.26 -3.41
N PHE A 102 -16.20 -5.28 -4.26
CA PHE A 102 -16.90 -6.56 -4.15
C PHE A 102 -16.53 -7.33 -2.89
N VAL A 103 -15.25 -7.31 -2.51
CA VAL A 103 -14.75 -7.97 -1.30
C VAL A 103 -15.07 -7.17 -0.03
N THR A 104 -15.30 -5.86 -0.14
CA THR A 104 -15.56 -4.97 1.00
C THR A 104 -17.07 -4.68 1.16
N VAL A 105 -17.49 -3.46 0.86
CA VAL A 105 -18.83 -2.92 1.17
C VAL A 105 -19.95 -3.59 0.39
N LEU A 106 -19.67 -4.12 -0.82
CA LEU A 106 -20.68 -4.82 -1.61
C LEU A 106 -20.80 -6.30 -1.25
N PHE A 107 -19.89 -6.85 -0.44
CA PHE A 107 -19.89 -8.28 -0.14
C PHE A 107 -21.20 -8.71 0.51
N LEU A 108 -21.58 -8.05 1.62
CA LEU A 108 -22.77 -8.40 2.39
C LEU A 108 -24.06 -8.20 1.58
N PRO A 109 -24.31 -7.02 0.96
CA PRO A 109 -25.50 -6.82 0.13
C PRO A 109 -25.65 -7.83 -1.01
N ILE A 110 -24.54 -8.21 -1.67
CA ILE A 110 -24.56 -9.21 -2.74
C ILE A 110 -24.91 -10.59 -2.19
N THR A 111 -24.26 -11.02 -1.09
CA THR A 111 -24.57 -12.32 -0.48
C THR A 111 -26.00 -12.38 0.06
N GLU A 112 -26.48 -11.29 0.66
CA GLU A 112 -27.83 -11.17 1.20
C GLU A 112 -28.87 -11.24 0.09
N GLN A 113 -28.68 -10.49 -1.02
CA GLN A 113 -29.56 -10.55 -2.19
C GLN A 113 -29.61 -11.97 -2.79
N LEU A 114 -28.48 -12.68 -2.89
CA LEU A 114 -28.45 -14.05 -3.43
C LEU A 114 -29.07 -15.07 -2.47
N ILE A 115 -28.85 -14.92 -1.15
CA ILE A 115 -29.41 -15.81 -0.13
C ILE A 115 -30.91 -15.59 0.06
N SER A 116 -31.39 -14.35 -0.08
CA SER A 116 -32.82 -14.03 0.06
C SER A 116 -33.72 -14.81 -0.91
N VAL A 117 -33.21 -15.25 -2.06
CA VAL A 117 -33.93 -16.11 -3.02
C VAL A 117 -34.16 -17.53 -2.45
N VAL A 118 -33.27 -17.97 -1.57
CA VAL A 118 -33.23 -19.31 -0.97
C VAL A 118 -33.93 -19.33 0.40
N GLU A 119 -34.08 -18.17 1.04
CA GLU A 119 -34.71 -18.02 2.35
C GLU A 119 -36.23 -18.26 2.29
N CYS A 120 -36.66 -19.42 2.78
CA CYS A 120 -38.06 -19.84 2.79
C CYS A 120 -38.56 -19.97 4.22
N GLU A 121 -39.81 -19.57 4.43
CA GLU A 121 -40.52 -19.67 5.71
C GLU A 121 -41.84 -20.42 5.52
N ALA A 122 -42.29 -21.11 6.57
CA ALA A 122 -43.60 -21.76 6.55
C ALA A 122 -44.70 -20.70 6.74
N ASN A 123 -45.66 -20.64 5.81
CA ASN A 123 -46.86 -19.84 6.00
C ASN A 123 -47.82 -20.48 7.03
N ASP A 124 -48.95 -19.81 7.30
CA ASP A 124 -49.99 -20.31 8.22
C ASP A 124 -50.54 -21.70 7.85
N GLN A 125 -50.38 -22.13 6.59
CA GLN A 125 -50.81 -23.43 6.07
C GLN A 125 -49.69 -24.48 6.10
N GLY A 126 -48.51 -24.15 6.63
CA GLY A 126 -47.32 -25.02 6.64
C GLY A 126 -46.64 -25.15 5.27
N ILE A 127 -47.02 -24.36 4.28
CA ILE A 127 -46.40 -24.33 2.95
C ILE A 127 -45.17 -23.42 3.00
N GLN A 128 -44.05 -23.91 2.49
CA GLN A 128 -42.82 -23.12 2.37
C GLN A 128 -42.97 -22.06 1.27
N VAL A 129 -42.96 -20.79 1.68
CA VAL A 129 -43.04 -19.62 0.81
C VAL A 129 -41.80 -18.76 1.00
N LEU A 130 -41.50 -17.92 0.01
CA LEU A 130 -40.35 -17.01 0.07
C LEU A 130 -40.57 -15.98 1.21
N SER A 131 -39.59 -15.78 2.11
CA SER A 131 -39.74 -14.93 3.31
C SER A 131 -40.26 -13.51 3.01
N TYR A 132 -39.89 -12.95 1.85
CA TYR A 132 -40.31 -11.62 1.40
C TYR A 132 -41.60 -11.61 0.58
N PHE A 133 -42.01 -12.75 0.03
CA PHE A 133 -43.12 -12.86 -0.91
C PHE A 133 -43.96 -14.10 -0.59
N ASN A 134 -44.92 -13.94 0.32
CA ASN A 134 -45.77 -15.03 0.84
C ASN A 134 -46.60 -15.74 -0.24
N ASP A 135 -46.82 -15.12 -1.39
CA ASP A 135 -47.57 -15.71 -2.50
C ASP A 135 -46.71 -16.67 -3.36
N VAL A 136 -45.39 -16.65 -3.19
CA VAL A 136 -44.45 -17.43 -4.00
C VAL A 136 -44.02 -18.67 -3.25
N GLN A 137 -44.50 -19.84 -3.68
CA GLN A 137 -44.11 -21.13 -3.11
C GLN A 137 -42.65 -21.46 -3.46
N CYS A 138 -41.86 -21.78 -2.44
CA CYS A 138 -40.50 -22.26 -2.61
C CYS A 138 -40.44 -23.66 -3.24
N TRP A 139 -39.31 -23.98 -3.87
CA TRP A 139 -39.01 -25.32 -4.39
C TRP A 139 -40.01 -25.88 -5.42
N LYS A 140 -40.78 -25.01 -6.09
CA LYS A 140 -41.73 -25.39 -7.14
C LYS A 140 -41.58 -24.52 -8.38
N GLY A 141 -41.90 -25.10 -9.55
CA GLY A 141 -41.94 -24.40 -10.83
C GLY A 141 -40.61 -23.70 -11.18
N TRP A 142 -40.70 -22.48 -11.68
CA TRP A 142 -39.54 -21.64 -12.04
C TRP A 142 -38.73 -21.17 -10.83
N MET A 143 -39.34 -21.08 -9.63
CA MET A 143 -38.64 -20.64 -8.43
C MET A 143 -37.51 -21.58 -8.05
N LEU A 144 -37.68 -22.90 -8.25
CA LEU A 144 -36.62 -23.89 -8.05
C LEU A 144 -35.39 -23.59 -8.92
N VAL A 145 -35.59 -23.13 -10.15
CA VAL A 145 -34.50 -22.78 -11.07
C VAL A 145 -33.77 -21.52 -10.57
N HIS A 146 -34.52 -20.49 -10.15
CA HIS A 146 -33.94 -19.27 -9.57
C HIS A 146 -33.09 -19.59 -8.33
N GLN A 147 -33.57 -20.47 -7.45
CA GLN A 147 -32.85 -20.90 -6.25
C GLN A 147 -31.54 -21.63 -6.57
N ILE A 148 -31.57 -22.60 -7.50
CA ILE A 148 -30.36 -23.33 -7.91
C ILE A 148 -29.32 -22.38 -8.51
N ILE A 149 -29.75 -21.45 -9.36
CA ILE A 149 -28.85 -20.46 -9.98
C ILE A 149 -28.26 -19.54 -8.91
N SER A 150 -29.07 -19.01 -7.99
CA SER A 150 -28.57 -18.13 -6.92
C SER A 150 -27.59 -18.84 -5.99
N ILE A 151 -27.83 -20.12 -5.63
CA ILE A 151 -26.88 -20.91 -4.83
C ILE A 151 -25.56 -21.10 -5.57
N LEU A 152 -25.60 -21.41 -6.87
CA LEU A 152 -24.40 -21.58 -7.70
C LEU A 152 -23.59 -20.28 -7.78
N PHE A 153 -24.23 -19.16 -8.07
CA PHE A 153 -23.55 -17.86 -8.17
C PHE A 153 -23.04 -17.36 -6.82
N MET A 154 -23.77 -17.60 -5.73
CA MET A 154 -23.28 -17.31 -4.38
C MET A 154 -22.00 -18.09 -4.07
N LEU A 155 -21.96 -19.38 -4.36
CA LEU A 155 -20.78 -20.21 -4.13
C LEU A 155 -19.57 -19.70 -4.94
N ILE A 156 -19.78 -19.44 -6.23
CA ILE A 156 -18.74 -18.88 -7.11
C ILE A 156 -18.25 -17.52 -6.60
N PHE A 157 -19.17 -16.64 -6.19
CA PHE A 157 -18.85 -15.30 -5.69
C PHE A 157 -18.01 -15.36 -4.40
N VAL A 158 -18.36 -16.24 -3.45
CA VAL A 158 -17.59 -16.43 -2.21
C VAL A 158 -16.18 -16.96 -2.50
N ILE A 159 -16.05 -17.92 -3.42
CA ILE A 159 -14.75 -18.47 -3.83
C ILE A 159 -13.88 -17.37 -4.46
N ILE A 160 -14.41 -16.62 -5.41
CA ILE A 160 -13.68 -15.53 -6.07
C ILE A 160 -13.28 -14.45 -5.06
N SER A 161 -14.20 -14.03 -4.20
CA SER A 161 -13.91 -13.02 -3.17
C SER A 161 -12.81 -13.47 -2.22
N SER A 162 -12.80 -14.76 -1.86
CA SER A 162 -11.74 -15.36 -1.05
C SER A 162 -10.39 -15.38 -1.77
N ILE A 163 -10.36 -15.74 -3.06
CA ILE A 163 -9.14 -15.72 -3.89
C ILE A 163 -8.62 -14.29 -4.04
N VAL A 164 -9.50 -13.33 -4.34
CA VAL A 164 -9.14 -11.91 -4.42
C VAL A 164 -8.57 -11.44 -3.09
N SER A 165 -9.22 -11.74 -1.97
CA SER A 165 -8.71 -11.38 -0.65
C SER A 165 -7.35 -12.01 -0.32
N LEU A 166 -7.11 -13.24 -0.77
CA LEU A 166 -5.83 -13.93 -0.58
C LEU A 166 -4.72 -13.31 -1.43
N THR A 167 -5.05 -12.80 -2.61
CA THR A 167 -4.08 -12.25 -3.59
C THR A 167 -3.89 -10.74 -3.44
N TYR A 168 -4.88 -10.02 -2.91
CA TYR A 168 -4.87 -8.58 -2.73
C TYR A 168 -4.17 -8.16 -1.43
N PHE A 169 -2.87 -8.46 -1.36
CA PHE A 169 -1.99 -7.86 -0.36
C PHE A 169 -0.71 -7.36 -1.04
N GLU A 170 -0.26 -6.18 -0.62
CA GLU A 170 1.02 -5.61 -1.05
C GLU A 170 2.10 -5.97 -0.03
N PRO A 171 2.94 -6.99 -0.28
CA PRO A 171 3.98 -7.42 0.68
C PRO A 171 5.15 -6.44 0.81
N LYS A 172 5.15 -5.36 0.03
CA LYS A 172 6.25 -4.37 0.02
C LYS A 172 6.01 -3.33 1.10
N MET A 173 6.88 -3.30 2.10
CA MET A 173 6.82 -2.31 3.19
C MET A 173 7.05 -0.86 2.70
N THR A 174 7.70 -0.71 1.55
CA THR A 174 8.04 0.60 0.96
C THR A 174 6.96 1.18 0.03
N SER A 175 5.78 0.55 -0.06
CA SER A 175 4.67 1.13 -0.82
C SER A 175 4.21 2.45 -0.19
N ALA A 176 3.92 3.45 -1.02
CA ALA A 176 3.25 4.67 -0.55
C ALA A 176 1.83 4.40 -0.02
N ASN A 177 1.30 3.21 -0.29
CA ASN A 177 0.00 2.77 0.19
C ASN A 177 0.06 2.41 1.68
N ARG A 178 -0.63 3.21 2.51
CA ARG A 178 -0.72 2.97 3.96
C ARG A 178 -1.45 1.67 4.30
N THR A 179 -2.30 1.17 3.42
CA THR A 179 -3.07 -0.06 3.66
C THR A 179 -2.36 -1.32 3.19
N SER A 180 -1.05 -1.24 2.96
CA SER A 180 -0.21 -2.40 2.69
C SER A 180 -0.19 -3.35 3.89
N ARG A 181 -0.19 -4.65 3.58
CA ARG A 181 -0.40 -5.74 4.55
C ARG A 181 0.73 -6.75 4.46
N GLN A 182 1.11 -7.27 5.62
CA GLN A 182 2.13 -8.30 5.79
C GLN A 182 1.65 -9.70 5.41
N ASP A 183 0.35 -9.96 5.61
CA ASP A 183 -0.33 -11.23 5.42
C ASP A 183 -1.80 -10.95 5.09
N SER A 184 -2.44 -11.84 4.34
CA SER A 184 -3.86 -11.76 3.97
C SER A 184 -4.79 -12.47 4.94
N LYS A 185 -4.26 -13.21 5.93
CA LYS A 185 -5.04 -13.94 6.94
C LYS A 185 -6.17 -13.15 7.58
N GLY A 186 -5.92 -11.90 7.98
CA GLY A 186 -6.92 -11.06 8.63
C GLY A 186 -8.16 -10.81 7.78
N GLU A 187 -7.96 -10.65 6.46
CA GLU A 187 -9.04 -10.41 5.51
C GLU A 187 -9.80 -11.69 5.20
N VAL A 188 -9.07 -12.82 5.06
CA VAL A 188 -9.70 -14.13 4.88
C VAL A 188 -10.58 -14.48 6.06
N VAL A 189 -10.07 -14.31 7.28
CA VAL A 189 -10.87 -14.55 8.50
C VAL A 189 -12.06 -13.59 8.56
N PHE A 190 -11.92 -12.35 8.10
CA PHE A 190 -13.02 -11.40 8.02
C PHE A 190 -14.10 -11.81 7.02
N ILE A 191 -13.74 -12.29 5.83
CA ILE A 191 -14.69 -12.81 4.83
C ILE A 191 -15.37 -14.07 5.33
N ILE A 192 -14.62 -15.00 5.93
CA ILE A 192 -15.21 -16.21 6.55
C ILE A 192 -16.24 -15.79 7.60
N ASN A 193 -15.92 -14.78 8.42
CA ASN A 193 -16.85 -14.25 9.42
C ASN A 193 -18.14 -13.73 8.78
N LYS A 194 -18.04 -12.90 7.72
CA LYS A 194 -19.21 -12.42 6.94
C LYS A 194 -20.06 -13.56 6.41
N VAL A 195 -19.43 -14.53 5.75
CA VAL A 195 -20.13 -15.69 5.16
C VAL A 195 -20.85 -16.48 6.24
N VAL A 196 -20.15 -16.83 7.33
CA VAL A 196 -20.72 -17.62 8.41
C VAL A 196 -21.89 -16.88 9.07
N CYS A 197 -21.73 -15.59 9.38
CA CYS A 197 -22.81 -14.76 9.91
C CYS A 197 -24.01 -14.73 8.96
N GLN A 198 -23.79 -14.45 7.67
CA GLN A 198 -24.86 -14.36 6.69
C GLN A 198 -25.65 -15.67 6.58
N PHE A 199 -24.96 -16.82 6.44
CA PHE A 199 -25.61 -18.12 6.38
C PHE A 199 -26.44 -18.39 7.64
N ILE A 200 -25.90 -18.08 8.80
CA ILE A 200 -26.51 -18.46 10.08
C ILE A 200 -27.71 -17.59 10.40
N PHE A 201 -27.61 -16.28 10.17
CA PHE A 201 -28.76 -15.40 10.33
C PHE A 201 -29.86 -15.66 9.30
N SER A 202 -29.55 -16.24 8.14
CA SER A 202 -30.57 -16.59 7.14
C SER A 202 -31.27 -17.92 7.45
N PHE A 203 -30.52 -18.95 7.87
CA PHE A 203 -31.07 -20.30 8.00
C PHE A 203 -31.42 -20.74 9.43
N VAL A 204 -30.91 -20.07 10.47
CA VAL A 204 -31.30 -20.39 11.84
C VAL A 204 -32.65 -19.73 12.14
N PRO A 205 -33.67 -20.51 12.55
CA PRO A 205 -34.98 -19.97 12.90
C PRO A 205 -34.90 -19.19 14.22
N GLU A 206 -35.86 -18.28 14.41
CA GLU A 206 -36.03 -17.53 15.65
C GLU A 206 -36.20 -18.46 16.86
N GLY A 207 -35.69 -18.04 18.02
CA GLY A 207 -35.71 -18.81 19.26
C GLY A 207 -34.44 -19.64 19.54
N ASN A 208 -33.57 -19.84 18.56
CA ASN A 208 -32.24 -20.44 18.76
C ASN A 208 -31.15 -19.42 19.14
N ASP A 209 -31.51 -18.50 20.03
CA ASP A 209 -30.73 -17.32 20.41
C ASP A 209 -29.32 -17.67 20.91
N TRP A 210 -29.21 -18.71 21.74
CA TRP A 210 -27.93 -19.15 22.30
C TRP A 210 -26.92 -19.52 21.23
N LEU A 211 -27.34 -20.21 20.17
CA LEU A 211 -26.47 -20.61 19.08
C LEU A 211 -25.93 -19.38 18.34
N LEU A 212 -26.81 -18.44 18.01
CA LEU A 212 -26.47 -17.19 17.33
C LEU A 212 -25.45 -16.38 18.14
N VAL A 213 -25.74 -16.16 19.43
CA VAL A 213 -24.92 -15.33 20.31
C VAL A 213 -23.55 -15.96 20.59
N ILE A 214 -23.49 -17.26 20.91
CA ILE A 214 -22.22 -17.95 21.15
C ILE A 214 -21.34 -17.90 19.90
N LEU A 215 -21.92 -18.15 18.73
CA LEU A 215 -21.14 -18.17 17.51
C LEU A 215 -20.63 -16.79 17.13
N LEU A 216 -21.48 -15.75 17.23
CA LEU A 216 -21.05 -14.37 17.04
C LEU A 216 -19.88 -14.01 17.95
N PHE A 217 -19.93 -14.43 19.21
CA PHE A 217 -18.82 -14.25 20.14
C PHE A 217 -17.54 -14.95 19.67
N VAL A 218 -17.59 -16.23 19.30
CA VAL A 218 -16.43 -16.99 18.81
C VAL A 218 -15.83 -16.37 17.54
N LEU A 219 -16.68 -15.99 16.59
CA LEU A 219 -16.27 -15.33 15.35
C LEU A 219 -15.61 -13.98 15.61
N SER A 220 -16.20 -13.15 16.49
CA SER A 220 -15.64 -11.87 16.88
C SER A 220 -14.30 -12.01 17.63
N PHE A 221 -14.17 -13.04 18.47
CA PHE A 221 -12.93 -13.35 19.17
C PHE A 221 -11.82 -13.78 18.20
N SER A 222 -12.14 -14.66 17.25
CA SER A 222 -11.21 -15.06 16.18
C SER A 222 -10.72 -13.86 15.38
N LEU A 223 -11.62 -12.96 15.00
CA LEU A 223 -11.28 -11.74 14.28
C LEU A 223 -10.39 -10.81 15.11
N HIS A 224 -10.75 -10.56 16.37
CA HIS A 224 -9.97 -9.75 17.29
C HIS A 224 -8.55 -10.33 17.49
N TRP A 225 -8.45 -11.65 17.63
CA TRP A 225 -7.18 -12.35 17.81
C TRP A 225 -6.23 -12.06 16.65
N VAL A 226 -6.69 -12.24 15.41
CA VAL A 226 -5.84 -12.03 14.22
C VAL A 226 -5.38 -10.57 14.11
N TYR A 227 -6.29 -9.59 14.26
CA TYR A 227 -5.92 -8.18 14.10
C TYR A 227 -5.10 -7.61 15.27
N ASN A 228 -5.33 -8.06 16.51
CA ASN A 228 -4.67 -7.50 17.69
C ASN A 228 -3.35 -8.22 18.04
N MET A 229 -3.27 -9.53 17.78
CA MET A 229 -2.08 -10.33 18.09
C MET A 229 -1.09 -10.37 16.92
N GLU A 230 -1.55 -10.60 15.69
CA GLU A 230 -0.67 -10.78 14.52
C GLU A 230 -0.22 -9.46 13.86
N ASP A 231 -0.96 -8.36 14.05
CA ASP A 231 -0.65 -7.02 13.50
C ASP A 231 -0.44 -7.05 11.95
N PRO A 232 -1.49 -7.30 11.15
CA PRO A 232 -1.33 -7.56 9.72
C PRO A 232 -0.87 -6.35 8.88
N TYR A 233 -0.93 -5.13 9.40
CA TYR A 233 -0.59 -3.90 8.66
C TYR A 233 0.85 -3.44 8.90
N TYR A 234 1.44 -2.80 7.90
CA TYR A 234 2.74 -2.11 8.07
C TYR A 234 2.56 -0.75 8.74
N ASP A 235 1.55 0.01 8.32
CA ASP A 235 1.25 1.33 8.89
C ASP A 235 0.62 1.21 10.28
N LYS A 236 1.21 1.92 11.26
CA LYS A 236 0.78 1.87 12.67
C LYS A 236 -0.60 2.49 12.87
N GLU A 237 -0.95 3.55 12.14
CA GLU A 237 -2.24 4.23 12.26
C GLU A 237 -3.36 3.34 11.72
N VAL A 238 -3.15 2.75 10.54
CA VAL A 238 -4.07 1.80 9.93
C VAL A 238 -4.25 0.59 10.85
N GLY A 239 -3.15 -0.03 11.30
CA GLY A 239 -3.21 -1.16 12.22
C GLY A 239 -3.97 -0.82 13.51
N LYS A 240 -3.82 0.39 14.05
CA LYS A 240 -4.54 0.85 15.23
C LYS A 240 -6.04 1.01 14.98
N PHE A 241 -6.42 1.57 13.83
CA PHE A 241 -7.83 1.67 13.43
C PHE A 241 -8.51 0.30 13.43
N TYR A 242 -7.92 -0.68 12.72
CA TYR A 242 -8.49 -2.04 12.65
C TYR A 242 -8.60 -2.70 14.03
N LYS A 243 -7.59 -2.53 14.89
CA LYS A 243 -7.66 -3.03 16.27
C LYS A 243 -8.81 -2.45 17.06
N ILE A 244 -9.02 -1.14 16.98
CA ILE A 244 -10.13 -0.48 17.70
C ILE A 244 -11.45 -1.07 17.23
N VAL A 245 -11.66 -1.13 15.91
CA VAL A 245 -12.91 -1.61 15.32
C VAL A 245 -13.17 -3.09 15.64
N THR A 246 -12.16 -3.97 15.53
CA THR A 246 -12.34 -5.39 15.89
C THR A 246 -12.52 -5.59 17.40
N THR A 247 -11.98 -4.70 18.24
CA THR A 247 -12.22 -4.72 19.68
C THR A 247 -13.64 -4.27 20.02
N TYR A 248 -14.17 -3.28 19.31
CA TYR A 248 -15.59 -2.92 19.40
C TYR A 248 -16.51 -4.05 18.97
N TYR A 249 -16.17 -4.76 17.89
CA TYR A 249 -16.95 -5.91 17.46
C TYR A 249 -16.94 -7.01 18.52
N LEU A 250 -15.78 -7.33 19.10
CA LEU A 250 -15.68 -8.28 20.21
C LEU A 250 -16.46 -7.81 21.44
N TRP A 251 -16.33 -6.55 21.84
CA TRP A 251 -17.05 -5.97 22.98
C TRP A 251 -18.57 -6.04 22.80
N THR A 252 -19.06 -5.72 21.60
CA THR A 252 -20.49 -5.78 21.27
C THR A 252 -21.02 -7.20 21.45
N ASN A 253 -20.33 -8.18 20.88
CA ASN A 253 -20.73 -9.59 20.99
C ASN A 253 -20.54 -10.16 22.40
N PHE A 254 -19.57 -9.66 23.16
CA PHE A 254 -19.40 -10.02 24.56
C PHE A 254 -20.54 -9.46 25.43
N MET A 255 -20.95 -8.21 25.22
CA MET A 255 -22.11 -7.63 25.91
C MET A 255 -23.42 -8.33 25.52
N LEU A 256 -23.56 -8.73 24.26
CA LEU A 256 -24.69 -9.55 23.80
C LEU A 256 -24.70 -10.90 24.53
N LEU A 257 -23.54 -11.56 24.67
CA LEU A 257 -23.40 -12.81 25.42
C LEU A 257 -23.77 -12.64 26.90
N ILE A 258 -23.32 -11.57 27.56
CA ILE A 258 -23.72 -11.27 28.94
C ILE A 258 -25.22 -11.02 29.03
N SER A 259 -25.80 -10.28 28.08
CA SER A 259 -27.24 -10.01 28.05
C SER A 259 -28.05 -11.30 27.89
N GLN A 260 -27.57 -12.24 27.08
CA GLN A 260 -28.17 -13.58 26.94
C GLN A 260 -28.07 -14.41 28.22
N VAL A 261 -26.92 -14.38 28.90
CA VAL A 261 -26.74 -15.07 30.20
C VAL A 261 -27.68 -14.49 31.26
N LEU A 262 -27.88 -13.17 31.27
CA LEU A 262 -28.74 -12.45 32.21
C LEU A 262 -30.19 -12.35 31.73
N PHE A 263 -30.57 -13.02 30.65
CA PHE A 263 -31.88 -12.86 30.03
C PHE A 263 -33.04 -13.20 30.98
N SER A 264 -32.89 -14.20 31.85
CA SER A 264 -33.89 -14.58 32.85
C SER A 264 -34.01 -13.63 34.05
N THR A 265 -33.08 -12.69 34.20
CA THR A 265 -33.07 -11.72 35.31
C THR A 265 -33.83 -10.45 34.94
N SER A 266 -34.18 -9.60 35.91
CA SER A 266 -34.78 -8.27 35.67
C SER A 266 -33.79 -7.22 35.14
N PHE A 267 -32.57 -7.64 34.79
CA PHE A 267 -31.53 -6.74 34.31
C PHE A 267 -31.82 -6.27 32.87
N ASN A 268 -31.97 -4.95 32.70
CA ASN A 268 -32.18 -4.29 31.40
C ASN A 268 -31.01 -3.36 31.01
N GLY A 269 -29.84 -3.52 31.64
CA GLY A 269 -28.71 -2.60 31.50
C GLY A 269 -27.70 -2.97 30.41
N GLY A 270 -27.86 -4.09 29.70
CA GLY A 270 -26.83 -4.65 28.80
C GLY A 270 -26.36 -3.66 27.74
N LEU A 271 -27.32 -3.03 27.04
CA LEU A 271 -27.02 -2.07 25.97
C LEU A 271 -26.50 -0.73 26.54
N ILE A 272 -26.96 -0.30 27.72
CA ILE A 272 -26.43 0.90 28.41
C ILE A 272 -24.95 0.70 28.77
N ILE A 273 -24.59 -0.47 29.33
CA ILE A 273 -23.19 -0.82 29.63
C ILE A 273 -22.38 -0.87 28.34
N TRP A 274 -22.93 -1.42 27.26
CA TRP A 274 -22.27 -1.44 25.97
C TRP A 274 -21.89 -0.02 25.49
N VAL A 275 -22.85 0.93 25.46
CA VAL A 275 -22.61 2.33 25.04
C VAL A 275 -21.55 2.99 25.93
N LEU A 276 -21.69 2.84 27.25
CA LEU A 276 -20.73 3.41 28.20
C LEU A 276 -19.32 2.82 28.01
N GLY A 277 -19.21 1.55 27.65
CA GLY A 277 -17.92 0.87 27.43
C GLY A 277 -17.16 1.33 26.17
N LEU A 278 -17.85 1.79 25.12
CA LEU A 278 -17.22 2.20 23.85
C LEU A 278 -16.13 3.29 24.01
N PRO A 279 -16.36 4.41 24.72
CA PRO A 279 -15.32 5.43 24.93
C PRO A 279 -14.14 4.90 25.76
N PHE A 280 -14.41 4.09 26.79
CA PHE A 280 -13.34 3.50 27.61
C PHE A 280 -12.46 2.56 26.80
N ILE A 281 -13.05 1.69 25.98
CA ILE A 281 -12.30 0.78 25.12
C ILE A 281 -11.49 1.56 24.07
N SER A 282 -12.08 2.61 23.48
CA SER A 282 -11.33 3.51 22.58
C SER A 282 -10.11 4.07 23.28
N PHE A 283 -10.30 4.61 24.49
CA PHE A 283 -9.23 5.23 25.25
C PHE A 283 -8.13 4.24 25.63
N ILE A 284 -8.50 3.04 26.09
CA ILE A 284 -7.54 1.96 26.40
C ILE A 284 -6.76 1.57 25.15
N MET A 285 -7.42 1.39 24.01
CA MET A 285 -6.75 1.02 22.76
C MET A 285 -5.88 2.15 22.22
N LEU A 286 -6.29 3.42 22.39
CA LEU A 286 -5.51 4.58 22.00
C LEU A 286 -4.26 4.78 22.86
N THR A 287 -4.35 4.49 24.16
CA THR A 287 -3.24 4.60 25.12
C THR A 287 -2.33 3.37 25.13
N SER A 288 -2.83 2.20 24.69
CA SER A 288 -2.04 0.98 24.61
C SER A 288 -0.85 1.14 23.64
N LYS A 289 0.37 1.20 24.18
CA LYS A 289 1.60 1.12 23.41
C LYS A 289 2.12 -0.30 23.51
N LYS A 290 1.97 -1.08 22.43
CA LYS A 290 2.57 -2.42 22.35
C LYS A 290 4.08 -2.25 22.24
N SER A 291 4.77 -2.33 23.38
CA SER A 291 6.23 -2.33 23.42
C SER A 291 6.73 -3.66 22.85
N ARG A 292 7.39 -3.62 21.68
CA ARG A 292 8.05 -4.80 21.09
C ARG A 292 9.51 -4.92 21.51
N ILE A 293 9.90 -4.27 22.62
CA ILE A 293 11.29 -4.24 23.10
C ILE A 293 11.82 -5.67 23.33
N ASP A 294 10.98 -6.58 23.84
CA ASP A 294 11.37 -7.99 24.05
C ASP A 294 11.82 -8.68 22.75
N THR A 295 11.26 -8.28 21.61
CA THR A 295 11.63 -8.83 20.30
C THR A 295 13.01 -8.35 19.84
N LEU A 296 13.47 -7.17 20.28
CA LEU A 296 14.83 -6.68 20.05
C LEU A 296 15.84 -7.34 20.98
N ILE A 297 15.44 -7.55 22.23
CA ILE A 297 16.31 -8.05 23.29
C ILE A 297 16.63 -9.54 23.09
N ARG A 298 15.73 -10.29 22.45
CA ARG A 298 15.92 -11.71 22.19
C ARG A 298 17.13 -11.92 21.27
N SER A 299 18.17 -12.55 21.82
CA SER A 299 19.41 -12.86 21.10
C SER A 299 19.13 -13.58 19.78
N GLN A 300 19.77 -13.12 18.71
CA GLN A 300 19.65 -13.66 17.35
C GLN A 300 19.98 -15.16 17.25
N MET A 301 20.71 -15.71 18.22
CA MET A 301 21.07 -17.13 18.24
C MET A 301 19.92 -18.05 18.70
N LYS A 302 18.89 -17.50 19.37
CA LYS A 302 17.84 -18.27 20.05
C LYS A 302 16.48 -18.29 19.33
N PHE A 303 16.45 -18.02 18.02
CA PHE A 303 15.20 -18.15 17.25
C PHE A 303 14.75 -19.61 17.20
N LYS A 304 13.47 -19.86 17.53
CA LYS A 304 12.85 -21.19 17.54
C LYS A 304 12.28 -21.58 16.17
N ASN A 305 11.82 -20.61 15.39
CA ASN A 305 11.22 -20.81 14.07
C ASN A 305 11.60 -19.69 13.10
N GLY A 306 11.42 -19.93 11.79
CA GLY A 306 11.71 -18.94 10.75
C GLY A 306 10.81 -17.70 10.82
N GLU A 307 9.60 -17.82 11.38
CA GLU A 307 8.66 -16.70 11.57
C GLU A 307 9.17 -15.69 12.59
N GLN A 308 9.83 -16.13 13.68
CA GLN A 308 10.48 -15.24 14.64
C GLN A 308 11.65 -14.48 14.01
N VAL A 309 12.45 -15.15 13.16
CA VAL A 309 13.53 -14.50 12.41
C VAL A 309 12.95 -13.40 11.52
N GLN A 310 11.92 -13.74 10.74
CA GLN A 310 11.24 -12.80 9.87
C GLN A 310 10.64 -11.62 10.63
N GLY A 311 9.94 -11.87 11.75
CA GLY A 311 9.35 -10.83 12.60
C GLY A 311 10.41 -9.89 13.17
N HIS A 312 11.55 -10.44 13.61
CA HIS A 312 12.68 -9.65 14.09
C HIS A 312 13.28 -8.77 12.98
N LEU A 313 13.58 -9.35 11.82
CA LEU A 313 14.15 -8.63 10.68
C LEU A 313 13.23 -7.50 10.19
N ARG A 314 11.92 -7.77 10.09
CA ARG A 314 10.91 -6.75 9.75
C ARG A 314 10.89 -5.63 10.78
N TYR A 315 10.95 -5.96 12.06
CA TYR A 315 10.95 -4.94 13.11
C TYR A 315 12.18 -4.03 13.01
N VAL A 316 13.38 -4.60 12.82
CA VAL A 316 14.59 -3.79 12.63
C VAL A 316 14.52 -2.94 11.36
N LEU A 317 14.01 -3.48 10.26
CA LEU A 317 13.78 -2.70 9.02
C LEU A 317 12.81 -1.53 9.24
N SER A 318 11.75 -1.74 10.04
CA SER A 318 10.81 -0.66 10.39
C SER A 318 11.48 0.43 11.23
N LEU A 319 12.38 0.07 12.17
CA LEU A 319 13.17 1.04 12.92
C LEU A 319 14.09 1.86 12.01
N ILE A 320 14.74 1.23 11.03
CA ILE A 320 15.58 1.93 10.04
C ILE A 320 14.77 2.92 9.20
N GLN A 321 13.51 2.58 8.87
CA GLN A 321 12.64 3.47 8.11
C GLN A 321 12.15 4.65 8.98
N ASP A 322 11.75 4.37 10.21
CA ASP A 322 11.13 5.35 11.11
C ASP A 322 12.13 6.25 11.84
N GLN A 323 13.42 5.89 11.91
CA GLN A 323 14.43 6.62 12.69
C GLN A 323 14.52 8.13 12.36
N LYS A 324 14.17 8.54 11.13
CA LYS A 324 14.27 9.94 10.68
C LYS A 324 13.09 10.77 11.18
N THR A 325 11.95 10.12 11.42
CA THR A 325 10.69 10.76 11.84
C THR A 325 10.40 10.56 13.32
N ASP A 326 10.88 9.47 13.92
CA ASP A 326 10.62 9.10 15.31
C ASP A 326 11.91 8.95 16.12
N LYS A 327 12.08 9.85 17.11
CA LYS A 327 13.21 9.84 18.05
C LYS A 327 13.27 8.55 18.87
N ASN A 328 12.12 7.93 19.19
CA ASN A 328 12.11 6.66 19.90
C ASN A 328 12.62 5.52 19.02
N ALA A 329 12.25 5.49 17.74
CA ALA A 329 12.78 4.52 16.79
C ALA A 329 14.29 4.67 16.63
N TYR A 330 14.79 5.91 16.55
CA TYR A 330 16.22 6.22 16.54
C TYR A 330 16.95 5.68 17.78
N MET A 331 16.43 5.97 18.99
CA MET A 331 17.04 5.48 20.24
C MET A 331 17.03 3.96 20.34
N LEU A 332 15.91 3.31 19.95
CA LEU A 332 15.81 1.85 19.93
C LEU A 332 16.77 1.22 18.92
N LEU A 333 16.98 1.86 17.76
CA LEU A 333 17.92 1.39 16.75
C LEU A 333 19.37 1.46 17.24
N ILE A 334 19.76 2.55 17.91
CA ILE A 334 21.08 2.67 18.54
C ILE A 334 21.26 1.60 19.62
N GLY A 335 20.29 1.48 20.53
CA GLY A 335 20.35 0.48 21.59
C GLY A 335 20.45 -0.95 21.04
N TYR A 336 19.77 -1.22 19.93
CA TYR A 336 19.89 -2.49 19.21
C TYR A 336 21.29 -2.72 18.64
N VAL A 337 21.87 -1.71 17.98
CA VAL A 337 23.22 -1.79 17.39
C VAL A 337 24.28 -2.01 18.47
N GLU A 338 24.25 -1.26 19.57
CA GLU A 338 25.20 -1.42 20.67
C GLU A 338 25.07 -2.80 21.31
N LYS A 339 23.85 -3.23 21.60
CA LYS A 339 23.60 -4.58 22.12
C LYS A 339 24.07 -5.69 21.17
N HIS A 340 23.91 -5.51 19.85
CA HIS A 340 24.43 -6.46 18.88
C HIS A 340 25.96 -6.50 18.88
N LYS A 341 26.65 -5.36 18.99
CA LYS A 341 28.12 -5.31 19.09
C LYS A 341 28.65 -6.07 20.30
N GLU A 342 27.95 -6.01 21.43
CA GLU A 342 28.29 -6.74 22.66
C GLU A 342 28.09 -8.26 22.52
N ILE A 343 26.98 -8.68 21.92
CA ILE A 343 26.57 -10.10 21.86
C ILE A 343 27.24 -10.85 20.71
N CYS A 344 27.48 -10.19 19.57
CA CYS A 344 28.04 -10.83 18.39
C CYS A 344 29.48 -11.27 18.68
N GLN A 345 29.80 -12.55 18.48
CA GLN A 345 31.14 -13.10 18.69
C GLN A 345 31.99 -13.11 17.41
N GLU A 346 31.38 -12.87 16.24
CA GLU A 346 32.11 -12.82 14.97
C GLU A 346 33.08 -11.64 14.95
N GLU A 347 34.34 -11.90 14.56
CA GLU A 347 35.37 -10.87 14.41
C GLU A 347 35.09 -9.99 13.17
N ASP A 348 34.62 -10.61 12.09
CA ASP A 348 34.25 -9.95 10.82
C ASP A 348 32.86 -9.31 10.83
N CYS A 349 32.35 -8.93 12.01
CA CYS A 349 31.04 -8.28 12.13
C CYS A 349 31.12 -6.85 11.55
N PRO A 350 30.29 -6.50 10.54
CA PRO A 350 30.31 -5.17 9.91
C PRO A 350 29.98 -4.03 10.88
N LEU A 351 29.32 -4.33 12.01
CA LEU A 351 29.00 -3.35 13.06
C LEU A 351 30.16 -3.13 14.05
N LYS A 352 31.14 -4.03 14.13
CA LYS A 352 32.31 -3.90 15.03
C LYS A 352 33.47 -3.12 14.42
N SER A 353 33.50 -2.92 13.11
CA SER A 353 34.64 -2.26 12.45
C SER A 353 34.81 -0.82 12.95
N LYS A 354 35.71 -0.59 13.91
CA LYS A 354 36.08 0.74 14.41
C LYS A 354 36.85 1.47 13.32
N LYS A 355 36.17 2.29 12.53
CA LYS A 355 36.87 3.29 11.72
C LYS A 355 37.29 4.44 12.62
N GLN A 356 38.59 4.57 12.86
CA GLN A 356 39.19 5.79 13.39
C GLN A 356 39.07 6.90 12.34
N LYS A 357 37.88 7.50 12.19
CA LYS A 357 37.70 8.70 11.38
C LYS A 357 37.42 9.89 12.30
N LYS A 358 38.24 10.92 12.14
CA LYS A 358 38.15 12.19 12.86
C LYS A 358 36.77 12.82 12.64
N ILE A 359 36.01 12.88 13.72
CA ILE A 359 34.90 13.79 14.08
C ILE A 359 34.59 14.84 13.00
N LYS A 360 33.80 14.48 11.99
CA LYS A 360 33.02 15.45 11.20
C LYS A 360 31.73 14.76 10.76
N GLN A 361 30.62 15.28 11.30
CA GLN A 361 29.19 15.03 11.04
C GLN A 361 28.57 13.70 11.52
N THR A 362 27.77 13.81 12.59
CA THR A 362 26.95 12.74 13.22
C THR A 362 25.91 12.11 12.28
N GLU A 363 25.40 12.86 11.29
CA GLU A 363 24.43 12.31 10.31
C GLU A 363 25.05 11.24 9.42
N ASP A 364 26.31 11.44 8.99
CA ASP A 364 27.03 10.48 8.16
C ASP A 364 27.34 9.18 8.92
N GLU A 365 27.58 9.27 10.23
CA GLU A 365 27.83 8.11 11.10
C GLU A 365 26.61 7.19 11.18
N MET A 366 25.41 7.76 11.30
CA MET A 366 24.18 6.97 11.34
C MET A 366 23.90 6.31 9.97
N GLU A 367 24.12 7.03 8.87
CA GLU A 367 23.99 6.44 7.53
C GLU A 367 24.98 5.28 7.28
N GLU A 368 26.21 5.40 7.78
CA GLU A 368 27.18 4.30 7.73
C GLU A 368 26.75 3.12 8.62
N THR A 369 26.25 3.41 9.83
CA THR A 369 25.72 2.40 10.76
C THR A 369 24.57 1.62 10.12
N ILE A 370 23.63 2.29 9.45
CA ILE A 370 22.53 1.64 8.73
C ILE A 370 23.03 0.79 7.57
N LYS A 371 24.02 1.26 6.81
CA LYS A 371 24.61 0.45 5.72
C LYS A 371 25.23 -0.84 6.27
N ASN A 372 25.93 -0.76 7.39
CA ASN A 372 26.51 -1.92 8.06
C ASN A 372 25.43 -2.82 8.66
N LEU A 373 24.39 -2.25 9.26
CA LEU A 373 23.25 -2.98 9.78
C LEU A 373 22.49 -3.72 8.67
N ILE A 374 22.29 -3.12 7.50
CA ILE A 374 21.66 -3.80 6.36
C ILE A 374 22.49 -5.01 5.90
N LYS A 375 23.82 -4.93 5.93
CA LYS A 375 24.69 -6.08 5.64
C LYS A 375 24.55 -7.17 6.72
N GLU A 376 24.37 -6.77 7.97
CA GLU A 376 24.14 -7.72 9.07
C GLU A 376 22.78 -8.41 8.94
N LEU A 377 21.72 -7.66 8.60
CA LEU A 377 20.39 -8.23 8.33
C LEU A 377 20.44 -9.26 7.19
N ASP A 378 21.26 -9.02 6.16
CA ASP A 378 21.53 -9.98 5.07
C ASP A 378 22.12 -11.30 5.59
N ARG A 379 23.12 -11.21 6.46
CA ARG A 379 23.71 -12.39 7.13
C ARG A 379 22.69 -13.12 7.98
N ILE A 380 21.87 -12.40 8.75
CA ILE A 380 20.81 -12.99 9.58
C ILE A 380 19.77 -13.70 8.71
N TYR A 381 19.39 -13.14 7.55
CA TYR A 381 18.52 -13.82 6.58
C TYR A 381 19.14 -15.13 6.08
N ILE A 382 20.40 -15.11 5.64
CA ILE A 382 21.10 -16.29 5.14
C ILE A 382 21.21 -17.37 6.24
N ASN A 383 21.61 -16.98 7.45
CA ASN A 383 21.69 -17.89 8.59
C ASN A 383 20.32 -18.46 8.98
N GLY A 384 19.28 -17.62 8.95
CA GLY A 384 17.90 -18.04 9.17
C GLY A 384 17.41 -19.04 8.12
N LEU A 385 17.75 -18.84 6.84
CA LEU A 385 17.41 -19.75 5.75
C LEU A 385 18.16 -21.08 5.82
N LYS A 386 19.43 -21.05 6.24
CA LYS A 386 20.21 -22.27 6.51
C LYS A 386 19.60 -23.08 7.66
N LYS A 387 19.17 -22.41 8.74
CA LYS A 387 18.57 -23.04 9.92
C LYS A 387 17.13 -23.52 9.68
N PHE A 388 16.34 -22.77 8.90
CA PHE A 388 14.93 -23.02 8.64
C PHE A 388 14.63 -23.11 7.14
N PRO A 389 15.19 -24.11 6.43
CA PRO A 389 15.05 -24.19 4.97
C PRO A 389 13.60 -24.36 4.54
N THR A 390 12.75 -25.01 5.33
CA THR A 390 11.33 -25.26 5.00
C THR A 390 10.43 -24.02 5.18
N CYS A 391 10.93 -22.92 5.74
CA CYS A 391 10.11 -21.73 6.00
C CYS A 391 9.93 -20.88 4.72
N THR A 392 8.85 -21.11 3.98
CA THR A 392 8.51 -20.36 2.76
C THR A 392 8.35 -18.87 3.01
N LYS A 393 7.76 -18.46 4.14
CA LYS A 393 7.58 -17.03 4.49
C LYS A 393 8.92 -16.30 4.62
N LEU A 394 9.93 -16.93 5.21
CA LEU A 394 11.27 -16.35 5.35
C LEU A 394 11.95 -16.19 3.99
N ARG A 395 11.82 -17.19 3.10
CA ARG A 395 12.35 -17.14 1.72
C ARG A 395 11.72 -16.00 0.91
N ILE A 396 10.39 -15.88 0.96
CA ILE A 396 9.65 -14.80 0.30
C ILE A 396 10.09 -13.43 0.85
N SER A 397 10.18 -13.30 2.18
CA SER A 397 10.66 -12.07 2.82
C SER A 397 12.06 -11.67 2.38
N TYR A 398 12.97 -12.65 2.27
CA TYR A 398 14.33 -12.43 1.79
C TYR A 398 14.38 -12.01 0.31
N ALA A 399 13.57 -12.65 -0.55
CA ALA A 399 13.45 -12.26 -1.95
C ALA A 399 12.99 -10.80 -2.10
N PHE A 400 11.99 -10.37 -1.31
CA PHE A 400 11.57 -8.96 -1.28
C PHE A 400 12.66 -8.02 -0.77
N PHE A 401 13.38 -8.42 0.28
CA PHE A 401 14.52 -7.65 0.79
C PHE A 401 15.60 -7.44 -0.29
N LEU A 402 15.94 -8.49 -1.05
CA LEU A 402 16.90 -8.39 -2.17
C LEU A 402 16.38 -7.50 -3.31
N LEU A 403 15.11 -7.63 -3.68
CA LEU A 403 14.48 -6.79 -4.70
C LEU A 403 14.53 -5.29 -4.34
N GLU A 404 14.25 -4.95 -3.08
CA GLU A 404 14.36 -3.57 -2.61
C GLU A 404 15.80 -3.04 -2.67
N ARG A 405 16.78 -3.88 -2.35
CA ARG A 405 18.21 -3.50 -2.42
C ARG A 405 18.66 -3.28 -3.85
N MET A 406 18.31 -4.16 -4.78
CA MET A 406 18.66 -3.99 -6.20
C MET A 406 18.09 -2.69 -6.76
N LYS A 407 16.82 -2.36 -6.43
CA LYS A 407 16.19 -1.09 -6.87
C LYS A 407 16.96 0.13 -6.37
N LYS A 408 17.43 0.12 -5.11
CA LYS A 408 18.25 1.22 -4.55
C LYS A 408 19.59 1.36 -5.27
N VAL A 409 20.25 0.26 -5.60
CA VAL A 409 21.51 0.28 -6.37
C VAL A 409 21.27 0.89 -7.76
N THR A 410 20.22 0.47 -8.46
CA THR A 410 19.88 1.02 -9.78
C THR A 410 19.55 2.51 -9.72
N ILE A 411 18.79 2.95 -8.71
CA ILE A 411 18.49 4.38 -8.52
C ILE A 411 19.78 5.17 -8.25
N GLN A 412 20.65 4.68 -7.35
CA GLN A 412 21.92 5.33 -7.06
C GLN A 412 22.84 5.41 -8.29
N GLN A 413 22.88 4.36 -9.10
CA GLN A 413 23.61 4.38 -10.38
C GLN A 413 23.05 5.44 -11.32
N LYS A 414 21.72 5.47 -11.53
CA LYS A 414 21.06 6.49 -12.36
C LYS A 414 21.36 7.91 -11.86
N THR A 415 21.30 8.16 -10.55
CA THR A 415 21.63 9.47 -9.97
C THR A 415 23.10 9.84 -10.16
N LYS A 416 24.03 8.88 -10.05
CA LYS A 416 25.45 9.11 -10.34
C LYS A 416 25.67 9.44 -11.81
N THR A 417 25.07 8.68 -12.72
CA THR A 417 25.14 8.93 -14.17
C THR A 417 24.57 10.31 -14.53
N GLN A 418 23.42 10.70 -13.95
CA GLN A 418 22.86 12.04 -14.15
C GLN A 418 23.78 13.16 -13.64
N LYS A 419 24.44 12.96 -12.49
CA LYS A 419 25.43 13.93 -11.97
C LYS A 419 26.66 14.04 -12.86
N ILE A 420 27.14 12.93 -13.42
CA ILE A 420 28.25 12.89 -14.37
C ILE A 420 27.85 13.62 -15.65
N GLN A 421 26.70 13.28 -16.23
CA GLN A 421 26.17 13.92 -17.44
C GLN A 421 25.96 15.44 -17.25
N LYS A 422 25.49 15.88 -16.07
CA LYS A 422 25.38 17.32 -15.75
C LYS A 422 26.75 18.00 -15.67
N ARG A 423 27.78 17.32 -15.15
CA ARG A 423 29.15 17.85 -15.12
C ARG A 423 29.76 17.93 -16.52
N GLU A 424 29.54 16.92 -17.36
CA GLU A 424 29.98 16.91 -18.77
C GLU A 424 29.32 18.02 -19.57
N ASN A 425 28.00 18.22 -19.43
CA ASN A 425 27.30 19.32 -20.08
C ASN A 425 27.81 20.69 -19.62
N ASN A 426 28.07 20.86 -18.32
CA ASN A 426 28.66 22.09 -17.80
C ASN A 426 30.08 22.32 -18.35
N HIS A 427 30.88 21.25 -18.46
CA HIS A 427 32.21 21.33 -19.04
C HIS A 427 32.17 21.70 -20.53
N TYR A 428 31.25 21.12 -21.29
CA TYR A 428 31.04 21.43 -22.71
C TYR A 428 30.58 22.88 -22.92
N ASN A 429 29.66 23.37 -22.07
CA ASN A 429 29.23 24.77 -22.07
C ASN A 429 30.38 25.73 -21.77
N ASN A 430 31.23 25.40 -20.78
CA ASN A 430 32.41 26.19 -20.47
C ASN A 430 33.42 26.20 -21.64
N LEU A 431 33.66 25.06 -22.29
CA LEU A 431 34.52 24.98 -23.48
C LEU A 431 33.98 25.81 -24.64
N ASN A 432 32.67 25.81 -24.86
CA ASN A 432 32.05 26.64 -25.90
C ASN A 432 32.14 28.13 -25.57
N GLN A 433 31.98 28.53 -24.30
CA GLN A 433 32.21 29.91 -23.89
C GLN A 433 33.66 30.36 -24.16
N VAL A 434 34.65 29.52 -23.83
CA VAL A 434 36.06 29.81 -24.13
C VAL A 434 36.32 29.91 -25.64
N LYS A 435 35.72 29.03 -26.45
CA LYS A 435 35.81 29.11 -27.92
C LYS A 435 35.23 30.42 -28.46
N VAL A 436 34.07 30.85 -27.95
CA VAL A 436 33.44 32.13 -28.36
C VAL A 436 34.31 33.33 -27.94
N GLN A 437 34.88 33.31 -26.73
CA GLN A 437 35.82 34.35 -26.28
C GLN A 437 37.08 34.41 -27.16
N ASN A 438 37.64 33.26 -27.52
CA ASN A 438 38.81 33.18 -28.40
C ASN A 438 38.50 33.68 -29.81
N LEU A 439 37.32 33.35 -30.36
CA LEU A 439 36.82 33.88 -31.64
C LEU A 439 36.69 35.41 -31.61
N HIS A 440 36.17 35.97 -30.51
CA HIS A 440 36.14 37.42 -30.33
C HIS A 440 37.55 38.03 -30.28
N LEU A 441 38.50 37.39 -29.59
CA LEU A 441 39.90 37.84 -29.57
C LEU A 441 40.56 37.78 -30.96
N THR A 442 40.34 36.70 -31.71
CA THR A 442 40.90 36.56 -33.07
C THR A 442 40.30 37.58 -34.03
N ASN A 443 38.99 37.81 -33.96
CA ASN A 443 38.34 38.86 -34.75
C ASN A 443 38.85 40.25 -34.39
N ASN A 444 39.08 40.53 -33.10
CA ASN A 444 39.66 41.80 -32.66
C ASN A 444 41.12 41.96 -33.12
N LEU A 445 41.93 40.90 -33.10
CA LEU A 445 43.30 40.91 -33.61
C LEU A 445 43.34 41.16 -35.11
N LEU A 446 42.50 40.47 -35.89
CA LEU A 446 42.36 40.70 -37.34
C LEU A 446 41.91 42.14 -37.64
N TYR A 447 41.01 42.70 -36.83
CA TYR A 447 40.61 44.10 -36.96
C TYR A 447 41.76 45.07 -36.66
N ILE A 448 42.56 44.81 -35.62
CA ILE A 448 43.76 45.60 -35.30
C ILE A 448 44.80 45.51 -36.43
N ASP A 449 45.05 44.33 -36.96
CA ASP A 449 46.00 44.12 -38.05
C ASP A 449 45.53 44.82 -39.34
N SER A 450 44.23 44.76 -39.64
CA SER A 450 43.64 45.53 -40.75
C SER A 450 43.76 47.05 -40.56
N LYS A 451 43.66 47.55 -39.31
CA LYS A 451 43.91 48.96 -38.99
C LYS A 451 45.38 49.32 -39.05
N GLN A 452 46.30 48.45 -38.64
CA GLN A 452 47.74 48.66 -38.78
C GLN A 452 48.16 48.70 -40.25
N GLN A 453 47.59 47.85 -41.11
CA GLN A 453 47.78 47.96 -42.55
C GLN A 453 47.26 49.29 -43.10
N GLN A 454 46.10 49.78 -42.63
CA GLN A 454 45.61 51.13 -43.00
C GLN A 454 46.50 52.27 -42.48
N LEU A 455 47.22 52.09 -41.37
CA LEU A 455 48.19 53.04 -40.81
C LEU A 455 49.61 52.91 -41.36
N GLN A 456 49.94 51.85 -42.12
CA GLN A 456 51.18 51.73 -42.89
C GLN A 456 51.08 52.27 -44.32
N ILE A 457 49.85 52.49 -44.82
CA ILE A 457 49.62 53.17 -46.11
C ILE A 457 50.19 54.62 -46.10
N PRO A 458 50.07 55.45 -45.04
CA PRO A 458 50.68 56.78 -45.02
C PRO A 458 52.21 56.76 -44.96
N ILE A 459 52.84 55.71 -44.39
CA ILE A 459 54.31 55.64 -44.25
C ILE A 459 54.95 55.20 -45.57
N LYS A 460 54.31 54.29 -46.33
CA LYS A 460 54.79 53.90 -47.66
C LYS A 460 54.63 55.05 -48.68
N TYR A 461 53.58 55.88 -48.56
CA TYR A 461 53.41 57.09 -49.37
C TYR A 461 54.29 58.27 -48.91
N GLN A 462 54.60 58.41 -47.61
CA GLN A 462 55.60 59.39 -47.15
C GLN A 462 57.03 59.03 -47.57
N LYS A 463 57.38 57.73 -47.63
CA LYS A 463 58.71 57.30 -48.09
C LYS A 463 58.88 57.45 -49.60
N MET A 464 57.83 57.19 -50.40
CA MET A 464 57.83 57.47 -51.85
C MET A 464 57.86 58.97 -52.18
N MET A 465 57.12 59.84 -51.46
CA MET A 465 57.20 61.29 -51.69
C MET A 465 58.54 61.90 -51.24
N MET A 466 59.24 61.28 -50.28
CA MET A 466 60.56 61.75 -49.84
C MET A 466 61.67 61.30 -50.81
N GLU A 467 61.56 60.12 -51.43
CA GLU A 467 62.48 59.66 -52.49
C GLU A 467 62.27 60.44 -53.81
N GLU A 468 61.04 60.83 -54.17
CA GLU A 468 60.79 61.73 -55.31
C GLU A 468 61.26 63.17 -55.08
N MET A 469 61.21 63.70 -53.84
CA MET A 469 61.76 65.03 -53.53
C MET A 469 63.29 65.07 -53.47
N ILE A 470 63.96 63.95 -53.15
CA ILE A 470 65.43 63.86 -53.19
C ILE A 470 65.92 63.76 -54.65
N LEU A 471 65.22 63.02 -55.52
CA LEU A 471 65.56 62.93 -56.95
C LEU A 471 65.28 64.22 -57.75
N LEU A 472 64.41 65.11 -57.26
CA LEU A 472 64.16 66.42 -57.86
C LEU A 472 65.14 67.52 -57.41
N LYS A 473 66.06 67.24 -56.47
CA LYS A 473 67.07 68.21 -56.01
C LYS A 473 68.50 67.95 -56.50
N GLU A 474 68.78 66.80 -57.12
CA GLU A 474 70.10 66.42 -57.65
C GLU A 474 70.20 66.37 -59.18
N SER A 475 69.23 66.93 -59.92
CA SER A 475 69.25 66.98 -61.39
C SER A 475 69.39 68.39 -61.98
N ASN A 476 70.09 69.29 -61.30
CA ASN A 476 70.42 70.62 -61.83
C ASN A 476 71.89 71.00 -61.59
N SER A 477 72.80 70.34 -62.29
CA SER A 477 74.03 70.95 -62.85
C SER A 477 75.03 69.86 -63.31
N ASN A 478 74.96 69.46 -64.57
CA ASN A 478 75.96 69.87 -65.56
C ASN A 478 75.94 68.98 -66.80
N PRO A 479 75.91 69.58 -68.01
CA PRO A 479 76.22 68.89 -69.25
C PRO A 479 77.74 68.83 -69.45
N ILE A 480 78.18 68.04 -70.46
CA ILE A 480 79.55 67.93 -71.06
C ILE A 480 80.13 66.50 -70.86
N TYR A 481 80.65 65.71 -71.82
CA TYR A 481 80.92 65.82 -73.28
C TYR A 481 81.24 64.38 -73.83
N ASN A 482 81.17 64.24 -75.16
CA ASN A 482 81.93 63.34 -76.07
C ASN A 482 81.75 61.80 -76.11
N ASN A 483 80.85 61.33 -77.01
CA ASN A 483 81.12 60.47 -78.21
C ASN A 483 79.78 59.99 -78.85
N VAL A 484 79.35 60.53 -80.01
CA VAL A 484 77.92 60.50 -80.43
C VAL A 484 77.74 60.48 -81.97
N LYS A 485 77.02 59.49 -82.55
CA LYS A 485 76.16 59.59 -83.78
C LYS A 485 75.66 58.25 -84.37
N ASN A 486 74.37 58.24 -84.74
CA ASN A 486 73.66 57.46 -85.79
C ASN A 486 73.44 55.96 -85.51
N GLN A 487 72.23 55.37 -85.61
CA GLN A 487 71.13 55.53 -86.57
C GLN A 487 69.75 55.36 -85.92
#